data_AF-A0A8S3ZWS9-F1
#
_entry.id   AF-A0A8S3ZWS9-F1
#
_cell.length_a   1.000
_cell.length_b   1.000
_cell.length_c   1.000
_cell.angle_alpha   90.00
_cell.angle_beta   90.00
_cell.angle_gamma   90.00
#
_symmetry.space_group_name_H-M   'P 1'
#
loop_
_entity.id
_entity.type
_entity.pdbx_description
1 polymer ?
#
loop_
_entity_poly.entity_id
_entity_poly.type
_entity_poly.pdbx_seq_one_letter_code
_entity_poly.pdbx_strand_id
1 'polypeptide(L)'
;ETNLQKIIREKYDGELLVGQAAIVPVGKENTDDLQDGPQAEERIPVKFLIYAPSMRSIGIITNTLNAYLAFKAVILAISKHNRTPDVNKIRQVLVPGFGTGPGGMPKDRCAWQMLQAYETHALGKHRLRLVPTCLANVVTDEFKMLQVTFLDVEVLPS
;
A
#
# COMPACT_ATOMS: atom_id res chain seq x y z
N GLU A 1 -7.36 -13.45 19.92
CA GLU A 1 -6.29 -12.87 19.10
C GLU A 1 -6.75 -12.85 17.66
N THR A 2 -6.55 -11.76 16.93
CA THR A 2 -6.94 -11.68 15.51
C THR A 2 -5.96 -12.48 14.64
N ASN A 3 -6.42 -12.98 13.48
CA ASN A 3 -5.55 -13.64 12.49
C ASN A 3 -4.33 -12.78 12.11
N LEU A 4 -4.49 -11.45 12.11
CA LEU A 4 -3.42 -10.50 11.81
C LEU A 4 -2.33 -10.45 12.89
N GLN A 5 -2.70 -10.33 14.17
CA GLN A 5 -1.74 -10.30 15.28
C GLN A 5 -0.87 -11.56 15.32
N LYS A 6 -1.48 -12.73 15.10
CA LYS A 6 -0.78 -14.01 15.04
C LYS A 6 0.24 -14.03 13.91
N ILE A 7 -0.17 -13.60 12.71
CA ILE A 7 0.71 -13.53 11.53
C ILE A 7 1.88 -12.56 11.77
N ILE A 8 1.65 -11.40 12.38
CA ILE A 8 2.71 -10.43 12.68
C ILE A 8 3.74 -11.05 13.65
N ARG A 9 3.27 -11.73 14.70
CA ARG A 9 4.16 -12.37 15.68
C ARG A 9 5.00 -13.49 15.08
N GLU A 10 4.37 -14.37 14.29
CA GLU A 10 5.01 -15.60 13.80
C GLU A 10 5.83 -15.38 12.53
N LYS A 11 5.46 -14.44 11.66
CA LYS A 11 6.08 -14.24 10.34
C LYS A 11 6.88 -12.96 10.19
N TYR A 12 6.73 -12.03 11.14
CA TYR A 12 7.38 -10.72 11.12
C TYR A 12 8.03 -10.40 12.46
N ASP A 13 8.35 -11.42 13.26
CA ASP A 13 9.08 -11.28 14.53
C ASP A 13 8.47 -10.26 15.50
N GLY A 14 7.13 -10.11 15.46
CA GLY A 14 6.38 -9.20 16.31
C GLY A 14 6.18 -7.79 15.74
N GLU A 15 6.74 -7.45 14.58
CA GLU A 15 6.63 -6.11 14.00
C GLU A 15 6.58 -6.12 12.47
N LEU A 16 5.51 -5.54 11.90
CA LEU A 16 5.41 -5.29 10.46
C LEU A 16 5.87 -3.86 10.14
N LEU A 17 6.90 -3.71 9.31
CA LEU A 17 7.51 -2.42 8.99
C LEU A 17 6.93 -1.80 7.71
N VAL A 18 7.15 -0.49 7.53
CA VAL A 18 6.83 0.22 6.28
C VAL A 18 7.59 -0.43 5.13
N GLY A 19 6.89 -0.74 4.03
CA GLY A 19 7.45 -1.53 2.93
C GLY A 19 7.19 -3.03 3.02
N GLN A 20 6.52 -3.50 4.06
CA GLN A 20 5.99 -4.86 4.20
C GLN A 20 4.45 -4.85 4.22
N ALA A 21 3.84 -5.98 3.87
CA ALA A 21 2.38 -6.13 3.91
C ALA A 21 1.98 -7.57 4.24
N ALA A 22 0.94 -7.74 5.05
CA ALA A 22 0.35 -9.02 5.39
C ALA A 22 -1.06 -9.13 4.82
N ILE A 23 -1.38 -10.29 4.22
CA ILE A 23 -2.72 -10.60 3.71
C ILE A 23 -3.36 -11.59 4.66
N VAL A 24 -4.57 -11.28 5.13
CA VAL A 24 -5.37 -12.18 5.97
C VAL A 24 -6.75 -12.39 5.34
N PRO A 25 -7.28 -13.62 5.30
CA PRO A 25 -8.65 -13.85 4.89
C PRO A 25 -9.61 -13.26 5.92
N VAL A 26 -10.70 -12.65 5.44
CA VAL A 26 -11.80 -12.18 6.26
C VAL A 26 -12.91 -13.23 6.16
N GLY A 27 -13.24 -13.86 7.29
CA GLY A 27 -14.29 -14.89 7.36
C GLY A 27 -15.70 -14.29 7.31
N LYS A 28 -16.71 -15.13 7.03
CA LYS A 28 -18.13 -14.76 7.10
C LYS A 28 -18.61 -14.41 8.52
N GLU A 29 -17.86 -14.81 9.55
CA GLU A 29 -18.27 -14.65 10.95
C GLU A 29 -18.03 -13.23 11.51
N ASN A 30 -17.29 -12.37 10.81
CA ASN A 30 -16.98 -11.01 11.27
C ASN A 30 -17.98 -9.94 10.77
N THR A 31 -19.11 -10.35 10.18
CA THR A 31 -20.17 -9.42 9.76
C THR A 31 -21.18 -9.13 10.86
N ASP A 32 -21.20 -9.92 11.93
CA ASP A 32 -22.19 -9.83 13.02
C ASP A 32 -21.93 -8.66 13.98
N ASP A 33 -20.69 -8.18 14.05
CA ASP A 33 -20.26 -7.10 14.95
C ASP A 33 -20.45 -5.68 14.36
N LEU A 34 -20.92 -5.58 13.11
CA LEU A 34 -21.13 -4.30 12.42
C LEU A 34 -22.62 -3.97 12.33
N GLN A 35 -23.27 -3.88 13.49
CA GLN A 35 -24.72 -3.61 13.62
C GLN A 35 -25.12 -2.17 13.21
N ASP A 36 -24.18 -1.22 13.14
CA ASP A 36 -24.49 0.21 12.91
C ASP A 36 -24.21 0.70 11.47
N GLY A 37 -24.14 -0.18 10.48
CA GLY A 37 -23.89 0.19 9.08
C GLY A 37 -25.05 -0.14 8.14
N PRO A 38 -25.03 0.40 6.89
CA PRO A 38 -26.06 0.12 5.89
C PRO A 38 -26.30 -1.39 5.76
N GLN A 39 -27.57 -1.76 5.58
CA GLN A 39 -28.08 -3.13 5.62
C GLN A 39 -27.16 -4.08 4.82
N ALA A 40 -26.91 -5.26 5.39
CA ALA A 40 -25.91 -6.23 4.93
C ALA A 40 -26.03 -6.64 3.44
N GLU A 41 -27.18 -6.39 2.82
CA GLU A 41 -27.54 -6.75 1.46
C GLU A 41 -26.80 -5.92 0.38
N GLU A 42 -26.28 -4.74 0.72
CA GLU A 42 -25.56 -3.85 -0.20
C GLU A 42 -24.02 -3.91 -0.10
N ARG A 43 -23.49 -4.72 0.82
CA ARG A 43 -22.05 -4.76 1.07
C ARG A 43 -21.33 -5.64 0.04
N ILE A 44 -20.36 -5.06 -0.65
CA ILE A 44 -19.40 -5.83 -1.45
C ILE A 44 -18.64 -6.76 -0.49
N PRO A 45 -18.70 -8.10 -0.66
CA PRO A 45 -18.06 -9.01 0.27
C PRO A 45 -16.54 -8.90 0.18
N VAL A 46 -15.92 -8.28 1.19
CA VAL A 46 -14.46 -8.18 1.32
C VAL A 46 -13.92 -9.51 1.82
N LYS A 47 -13.20 -10.23 0.96
CA LYS A 47 -12.64 -11.56 1.27
C LYS A 47 -11.29 -11.52 1.97
N PHE A 48 -10.58 -10.39 1.85
CA PHE A 48 -9.22 -10.24 2.32
C PHE A 48 -9.02 -8.86 2.94
N LEU A 49 -8.26 -8.81 4.03
CA LEU A 49 -7.67 -7.60 4.56
C LEU A 49 -6.18 -7.64 4.22
N ILE A 50 -5.69 -6.55 3.63
CA ILE A 50 -4.26 -6.34 3.39
C ILE A 50 -3.79 -5.27 4.36
N TYR A 51 -3.01 -5.66 5.35
CA TYR A 51 -2.43 -4.74 6.32
C TYR A 51 -1.05 -4.29 5.83
N ALA A 52 -0.89 -2.99 5.59
CA ALA A 52 0.35 -2.36 5.14
C ALA A 52 0.57 -1.05 5.92
N PRO A 53 1.53 -0.99 6.85
CA PRO A 53 1.76 0.19 7.67
C PRO A 53 2.38 1.32 6.84
N SER A 54 1.85 2.54 7.01
CA SER A 54 2.45 3.77 6.48
C SER A 54 3.40 4.45 7.46
N MET A 55 3.45 3.97 8.71
CA MET A 55 4.32 4.46 9.77
C MET A 55 4.44 3.39 10.85
N ARG A 56 5.56 3.38 11.58
CA ARG A 56 5.76 2.50 12.75
C ARG A 56 4.93 2.97 13.95
N SER A 57 5.02 4.25 14.25
CA SER A 57 4.27 4.95 15.28
C SER A 57 3.65 6.20 14.66
N ILE A 58 2.60 6.75 15.30
CA ILE A 58 1.94 7.97 14.85
C ILE A 58 2.96 9.11 14.79
N GLY A 59 3.03 9.81 13.66
CA GLY A 59 3.94 10.94 13.46
C GLY A 59 3.85 11.55 12.05
N ILE A 60 4.45 12.74 11.89
CA ILE A 60 4.46 13.46 10.61
C ILE A 60 5.39 12.77 9.62
N ILE A 61 4.87 12.44 8.43
CA ILE A 61 5.58 11.74 7.36
C ILE A 61 5.49 12.47 6.02
N THR A 62 5.24 13.79 6.07
CA THR A 62 5.09 14.67 4.89
C THR A 62 6.22 14.51 3.88
N ASN A 63 7.48 14.50 4.34
CA ASN A 63 8.68 14.42 3.51
C ASN A 63 9.31 13.02 3.55
N THR A 64 8.50 11.98 3.33
CA THR A 64 8.98 10.59 3.25
C THR A 64 8.43 9.89 2.02
N LEU A 65 8.97 8.72 1.69
CA LEU A 65 8.44 7.81 0.67
C LEU A 65 7.45 6.77 1.23
N ASN A 66 6.90 6.99 2.42
CA ASN A 66 6.12 5.96 3.10
C ASN A 66 4.87 5.53 2.32
N ALA A 67 4.23 6.43 1.56
CA ALA A 67 3.09 6.05 0.72
C ALA A 67 3.54 5.15 -0.45
N TYR A 68 4.65 5.50 -1.11
CA TYR A 68 5.25 4.65 -2.15
C TYR A 68 5.62 3.27 -1.60
N LEU A 69 6.31 3.21 -0.46
CA LEU A 69 6.79 1.97 0.15
C LEU A 69 5.63 1.07 0.61
N ALA A 70 4.65 1.63 1.33
CA ALA A 70 3.47 0.88 1.77
C ALA A 70 2.67 0.32 0.59
N PHE A 71 2.43 1.14 -0.45
CA PHE A 71 1.66 0.67 -1.59
C PHE A 71 2.43 -0.31 -2.48
N LYS A 72 3.74 -0.12 -2.66
CA LYS A 72 4.62 -1.15 -3.25
C LYS A 72 4.47 -2.48 -2.53
N ALA A 73 4.47 -2.47 -1.19
CA ALA A 73 4.33 -3.68 -0.39
C ALA A 73 3.00 -4.39 -0.64
N VAL A 74 1.90 -3.64 -0.74
CA VAL A 74 0.57 -4.17 -1.11
C VAL A 74 0.63 -4.89 -2.47
N ILE A 75 1.18 -4.24 -3.50
CA ILE A 75 1.27 -4.81 -4.85
C ILE A 75 2.10 -6.10 -4.85
N LEU A 76 3.25 -6.10 -4.18
CA LEU A 76 4.12 -7.28 -4.10
C LEU A 76 3.46 -8.43 -3.32
N ALA A 77 2.75 -8.12 -2.23
CA ALA A 77 2.01 -9.11 -1.47
C ALA A 77 0.87 -9.74 -2.30
N ILE A 78 0.12 -8.93 -3.05
CA ILE A 78 -0.92 -9.41 -3.97
C ILE A 78 -0.30 -10.30 -5.05
N SER A 79 0.81 -9.85 -5.67
CA SER A 79 1.52 -10.62 -6.70
C SER A 79 2.00 -11.97 -6.16
N LYS A 80 2.59 -11.99 -4.96
CA LYS A 80 3.01 -13.22 -4.28
C LYS A 80 1.83 -14.14 -3.98
N HIS A 81 0.75 -13.63 -3.41
CA HIS A 81 -0.48 -14.38 -3.14
C HIS A 81 -1.05 -14.98 -4.43
N ASN A 82 -1.17 -14.17 -5.47
CA ASN A 82 -1.72 -14.60 -6.76
C ASN A 82 -0.83 -15.60 -7.51
N ARG A 83 0.46 -15.76 -7.16
CA ARG A 83 1.33 -16.82 -7.70
C ARG A 83 1.14 -18.17 -7.01
N THR A 84 0.60 -18.20 -5.78
CA THR A 84 0.33 -19.46 -5.07
C THR A 84 -0.76 -20.25 -5.81
N PRO A 85 -0.54 -21.54 -6.13
CA PRO A 85 -1.57 -22.40 -6.71
C PRO A 85 -2.82 -22.49 -5.82
N ASP A 86 -3.99 -22.68 -6.43
CA ASP A 86 -5.26 -23.00 -5.75
C ASP A 86 -5.77 -22.01 -4.69
N VAL A 87 -5.22 -20.78 -4.63
CA VAL A 87 -5.77 -19.72 -3.78
C VAL A 87 -6.79 -18.86 -4.52
N ASN A 88 -7.74 -18.30 -3.77
CA ASN A 88 -8.68 -17.31 -4.29
C ASN A 88 -7.92 -16.00 -4.63
N LYS A 89 -7.85 -15.68 -5.93
CA LYS A 89 -7.02 -14.58 -6.45
C LYS A 89 -7.61 -13.22 -6.09
N ILE A 90 -6.75 -12.29 -5.72
CA ILE A 90 -7.12 -10.89 -5.48
C ILE A 90 -7.04 -10.17 -6.82
N ARG A 91 -8.18 -9.74 -7.35
CA ARG A 91 -8.29 -9.02 -8.64
C ARG A 91 -8.56 -7.54 -8.48
N GLN A 92 -9.14 -7.14 -7.36
CA GLN A 92 -9.51 -5.77 -7.05
C GLN A 92 -9.15 -5.50 -5.60
N VAL A 93 -8.71 -4.28 -5.34
CA VAL A 93 -8.33 -3.81 -4.01
C VAL A 93 -8.81 -2.38 -3.85
N LEU A 94 -9.50 -2.11 -2.75
CA LEU A 94 -9.80 -0.76 -2.31
C LEU A 94 -8.61 -0.28 -1.48
N VAL A 95 -8.06 0.88 -1.83
CA VAL A 95 -6.82 1.38 -1.22
C VAL A 95 -7.05 2.81 -0.72
N PRO A 96 -6.83 3.09 0.58
CA PRO A 96 -6.91 4.45 1.09
C PRO A 96 -5.65 5.26 0.71
N GLY A 97 -5.71 6.58 0.89
CA GLY A 97 -4.52 7.42 0.86
C GLY A 97 -3.60 7.11 2.03
N PHE A 98 -2.39 6.62 1.74
CA PHE A 98 -1.40 6.33 2.78
C PHE A 98 -0.80 7.63 3.35
N GLY A 99 -0.92 7.82 4.66
CA GLY A 99 -0.29 8.93 5.37
C GLY A 99 -0.98 10.29 5.28
N THR A 100 -2.11 10.40 4.59
CA THR A 100 -2.83 11.67 4.37
C THR A 100 -3.65 12.15 5.56
N GLY A 101 -3.85 11.30 6.57
CA GLY A 101 -4.52 11.64 7.83
C GLY A 101 -3.51 12.14 8.87
N PRO A 102 -3.33 11.45 10.02
CA PRO A 102 -2.38 11.86 11.06
C PRO A 102 -0.93 12.03 10.60
N GLY A 103 -0.55 11.41 9.48
CA GLY A 103 0.77 11.54 8.88
C GLY A 103 1.02 12.89 8.20
N GLY A 104 -0.03 13.67 7.93
CA GLY A 104 0.06 14.99 7.31
C GLY A 104 0.51 15.02 5.86
N MET A 105 0.67 13.86 5.19
CA MET A 105 1.12 13.83 3.79
C MET A 105 0.12 14.56 2.87
N PRO A 106 0.56 15.52 2.04
CA PRO A 106 -0.33 16.14 1.05
C PRO A 106 -0.95 15.09 0.14
N LYS A 107 -2.25 15.25 -0.17
CA LYS A 107 -3.02 14.28 -0.97
C LYS A 107 -2.38 14.03 -2.34
N ASP A 108 -1.92 15.08 -3.01
CA ASP A 108 -1.32 14.98 -4.34
C ASP A 108 0.03 14.25 -4.31
N ARG A 109 0.84 14.49 -3.26
CA ARG A 109 2.09 13.75 -3.03
C ARG A 109 1.82 12.27 -2.76
N CYS A 110 0.80 11.96 -1.95
CA CYS A 110 0.38 10.60 -1.70
C CYS A 110 -0.05 9.90 -3.00
N ALA A 111 -0.93 10.54 -3.78
CA ALA A 111 -1.40 10.03 -5.06
C ALA A 111 -0.25 9.82 -6.05
N TRP A 112 0.69 10.79 -6.14
CA TRP A 112 1.88 10.69 -6.96
C TRP A 112 2.75 9.48 -6.56
N GLN A 113 3.09 9.35 -5.29
CA GLN A 113 3.87 8.22 -4.79
C GLN A 113 3.18 6.88 -5.03
N MET A 114 1.87 6.81 -4.83
CA MET A 114 1.09 5.60 -5.09
C MET A 114 1.05 5.26 -6.59
N LEU A 115 0.91 6.26 -7.47
CA LEU A 115 1.00 6.08 -8.92
C LEU A 115 2.36 5.53 -9.32
N GLN A 116 3.46 6.10 -8.81
CA GLN A 116 4.81 5.60 -9.11
C GLN A 116 5.01 4.15 -8.68
N ALA A 117 4.46 3.75 -7.51
CA ALA A 117 4.50 2.36 -7.06
C ALA A 117 3.69 1.43 -7.97
N TYR A 118 2.48 1.85 -8.37
CA TYR A 118 1.62 1.09 -9.28
C TYR A 118 2.27 0.89 -10.65
N GLU A 119 2.72 1.97 -11.29
CA GLU A 119 3.36 1.90 -12.60
C GLU A 119 4.60 1.00 -12.57
N THR A 120 5.40 1.09 -11.51
CA THR A 120 6.64 0.31 -11.40
C THR A 120 6.38 -1.16 -11.13
N HIS A 121 5.55 -1.50 -10.14
CA HIS A 121 5.43 -2.87 -9.63
C HIS A 121 4.23 -3.64 -10.15
N ALA A 122 3.16 -2.96 -10.58
CA ALA A 122 1.99 -3.60 -11.17
C ALA A 122 2.06 -3.62 -12.70
N LEU A 123 2.54 -2.53 -13.33
CA LEU A 123 2.63 -2.41 -14.79
C LEU A 123 4.03 -2.69 -15.35
N GLY A 124 5.06 -2.81 -14.50
CA GLY A 124 6.43 -3.07 -14.95
C GLY A 124 7.09 -1.89 -15.70
N LYS A 125 6.56 -0.67 -15.52
CA LYS A 125 7.17 0.56 -16.06
C LYS A 125 8.39 0.97 -15.22
N HIS A 126 9.07 2.05 -15.65
CA HIS A 126 10.16 2.68 -14.88
C HIS A 126 11.32 1.74 -14.54
N ARG A 127 11.97 1.20 -15.59
CA ARG A 127 13.08 0.24 -15.47
C ARG A 127 14.17 0.65 -14.47
N LEU A 128 14.50 1.94 -14.37
CA LEU A 128 15.51 2.44 -13.43
C LEU A 128 15.18 2.17 -11.96
N ARG A 129 13.90 2.04 -11.57
CA ARG A 129 13.50 1.67 -10.20
C ARG A 129 13.57 0.17 -9.94
N LEU A 130 13.44 -0.64 -10.99
CA LEU A 130 13.53 -2.10 -10.91
C LEU A 130 14.99 -2.57 -10.94
N VAL A 131 15.83 -1.88 -11.71
CA VAL A 131 17.24 -2.20 -11.92
C VAL A 131 18.06 -0.90 -11.89
N PRO A 132 18.28 -0.31 -10.69
CA PRO A 132 19.07 0.89 -10.57
C PRO A 132 20.53 0.60 -10.93
N THR A 133 21.14 1.47 -11.74
CA THR A 133 22.53 1.30 -12.18
C THR A 133 23.54 1.92 -11.23
N CYS A 134 23.13 2.92 -10.43
CA CYS A 134 23.94 3.50 -9.37
C CYS A 134 23.07 4.15 -8.28
N LEU A 135 23.68 4.48 -7.15
CA LEU A 135 23.00 5.15 -6.02
C LEU A 135 22.38 6.49 -6.44
N ALA A 136 23.03 7.23 -7.34
CA ALA A 136 22.53 8.53 -7.80
C ALA A 136 21.15 8.42 -8.50
N ASN A 137 20.86 7.30 -9.17
CA ASN A 137 19.53 7.06 -9.75
C ASN A 137 18.45 7.00 -8.66
N VAL A 138 18.73 6.26 -7.58
CA VAL A 138 17.80 6.08 -6.45
C VAL A 138 17.57 7.40 -5.73
N VAL A 139 18.64 8.15 -5.44
CA VAL A 139 18.57 9.46 -4.78
C VAL A 139 17.78 10.46 -5.60
N THR A 140 18.06 10.55 -6.91
CA THR A 140 17.33 11.45 -7.82
C THR A 140 15.84 11.09 -7.90
N ASP A 141 15.53 9.80 -7.92
CA ASP A 141 14.16 9.31 -7.96
C ASP A 141 13.38 9.65 -6.67
N GLU A 142 14.02 9.48 -5.51
CA GLU A 142 13.47 9.88 -4.22
C GLU A 142 13.14 11.39 -4.19
N PHE A 143 14.08 12.24 -4.60
CA PHE A 143 13.84 13.68 -4.67
C PHE A 143 12.63 14.03 -5.55
N LYS A 144 12.50 13.41 -6.72
CA LYS A 144 11.34 13.62 -7.61
C LYS A 144 10.01 13.22 -6.95
N MET A 145 10.01 12.15 -6.16
CA MET A 145 8.81 11.71 -5.43
C MET A 145 8.46 12.58 -4.23
N LEU A 146 9.42 13.35 -3.71
CA LEU A 146 9.20 14.30 -2.62
C LEU A 146 8.81 15.71 -3.11
N GLN A 147 9.20 16.09 -4.33
CA GLN A 147 9.10 17.47 -4.81
C GLN A 147 7.76 17.86 -5.45
N VAL A 148 6.84 16.92 -5.75
CA VAL A 148 5.58 17.28 -6.43
C VAL A 148 4.82 18.33 -5.62
N THR A 149 4.68 19.49 -6.26
CA THR A 149 3.80 20.60 -5.90
C THR A 149 2.81 20.81 -7.04
N PHE A 150 1.71 21.53 -6.79
CA PHE A 150 0.58 21.72 -7.72
C PHE A 150 0.98 22.17 -9.16
N LEU A 151 2.20 22.69 -9.35
CA LEU A 151 2.73 23.17 -10.63
C LEU A 151 3.28 22.06 -11.54
N ASP A 152 3.65 20.89 -11.00
CA ASP A 152 4.32 19.83 -11.78
C ASP A 152 3.34 18.90 -12.52
N VAL A 153 2.06 18.91 -12.13
CA VAL A 153 1.03 17.99 -12.66
C VAL A 153 0.54 18.43 -14.05
N GLU A 154 0.61 19.73 -14.38
CA GLU A 154 0.25 20.24 -15.71
C GLU A 154 1.27 19.91 -16.80
N VAL A 155 2.46 19.39 -16.45
CA VAL A 155 3.58 19.20 -17.39
C VAL A 155 3.83 17.72 -17.73
N LEU A 156 3.03 16.78 -17.23
CA LEU A 156 3.20 15.38 -17.61
C LEU A 156 2.55 15.11 -18.98
N PRO A 157 3.32 14.77 -20.03
CA PRO A 157 2.74 14.44 -21.32
C PRO A 157 1.94 13.14 -21.23
N SER A 158 0.78 13.14 -21.89
CA SER A 158 -0.17 12.03 -22.06
C SER A 158 0.46 10.76 -22.59
#